data_AF-A0A7J0H6R0-F1
#
_entry.id   AF-A0A7J0H6R0-F1
#
_cell.length_a   1.000
_cell.length_b   1.000
_cell.length_c   1.000
_cell.angle_alpha   90.00
_cell.angle_beta   90.00
_cell.angle_gamma   90.00
#
_symmetry.space_group_name_H-M   'P 1'
#
loop_
_entity.id
_entity.type
_entity.pdbx_description
1 polymer ?
#
loop_
_entity_poly.entity_id
_entity_poly.type
_entity_poly.pdbx_seq_one_letter_code
_entity_poly.pdbx_strand_id
1 'polypeptide(L)'
;MAVDSGLPSPMSPLACERDAKALQLIEEMTKNPSAVQERVLGEILSRNAETEYLRSSGTSAGERKLMPTIHEELDRRQLLYSLLMPVMNLYVPGLDKGKGLYFLFVKAETKTPGGLVARPVLTSYYNSDHFKTRPYDPYNVYTSPNAAILCPDSFQSMYAQMLCGLLARHQVLRVGAVFASGLLRAIRFLQLNWPQLAHDIRNGTLNPRITDLSIQDCMHEVLKADPDLADFICKECEAFGFVSVQIMCTFDVVVTKN
;
A
#
# COMPACT_ATOMS: atom_id res chain seq x y z
N MET A 1 16.09 34.12 -21.25
CA MET A 1 14.69 34.02 -20.80
C MET A 1 14.70 33.38 -19.44
N ALA A 2 14.01 34.01 -18.49
CA ALA A 2 14.10 33.71 -17.06
C ALA A 2 13.72 32.25 -16.76
N VAL A 3 14.49 31.63 -15.87
CA VAL A 3 14.16 30.36 -15.22
C VAL A 3 13.03 30.67 -14.26
N ASP A 4 11.82 30.25 -14.59
CA ASP A 4 10.67 30.34 -13.70
C ASP A 4 10.85 29.26 -12.61
N SER A 5 11.48 29.66 -11.50
CA SER A 5 11.52 28.89 -10.26
C SER A 5 10.12 28.90 -9.66
N GLY A 6 9.27 27.99 -10.13
CA GLY A 6 7.91 27.82 -9.63
C GLY A 6 7.94 27.57 -8.13
N LEU A 7 7.49 28.57 -7.37
CA LEU A 7 7.15 28.44 -5.96
C LEU A 7 6.21 27.23 -5.78
N PRO A 8 6.38 26.40 -4.74
CA PRO A 8 5.44 25.33 -4.47
C PRO A 8 4.05 25.94 -4.29
N SER A 9 3.09 25.51 -5.13
CA SER A 9 1.68 25.86 -4.95
C SER A 9 1.28 25.55 -3.50
N PRO A 10 0.62 26.49 -2.78
CA PRO A 10 0.30 26.28 -1.38
C PRO A 10 -0.60 25.06 -1.23
N MET A 11 -0.27 24.20 -0.27
CA MET A 11 -1.13 23.06 0.09
C MET A 11 -2.52 23.56 0.49
N SER A 12 -3.55 22.74 0.30
CA SER A 12 -4.88 23.10 0.77
C SER A 12 -4.86 23.35 2.29
N PRO A 13 -5.59 24.35 2.81
CA PRO A 13 -5.59 24.66 4.24
C PRO A 13 -5.96 23.46 5.12
N LEU A 14 -6.85 22.59 4.62
CA LEU A 14 -7.30 21.37 5.31
C LEU A 14 -6.21 20.31 5.43
N ALA A 15 -5.37 20.13 4.40
CA ALA A 15 -4.24 19.20 4.46
C ALA A 15 -3.21 19.68 5.48
N CYS A 16 -2.93 20.99 5.51
CA CYS A 16 -2.02 21.60 6.47
C CYS A 16 -2.51 21.48 7.92
N GLU A 17 -3.81 21.65 8.18
CA GLU A 17 -4.36 21.50 9.54
C GLU A 17 -4.28 20.04 10.03
N ARG A 18 -4.56 19.08 9.14
CA ARG A 18 -4.48 17.66 9.46
C ARG A 18 -3.04 17.24 9.75
N ASP A 19 -2.09 17.68 8.94
CA ASP A 19 -0.67 17.41 9.16
C ASP A 19 -0.21 17.99 10.50
N ALA A 20 -0.62 19.23 10.84
CA ALA A 20 -0.29 19.86 12.12
C ALA A 20 -0.84 19.06 13.32
N LYS A 21 -2.08 18.58 13.26
CA LYS A 21 -2.67 17.74 14.31
C LYS A 21 -1.91 16.42 14.49
N ALA A 22 -1.54 15.78 13.38
CA ALA A 22 -0.77 14.53 13.41
C ALA A 22 0.62 14.72 14.05
N LEU A 23 1.33 15.79 13.68
CA LEU A 23 2.64 16.11 14.24
C LEU A 23 2.55 16.52 15.72
N GLN A 24 1.52 17.27 16.11
CA GLN A 24 1.25 17.62 17.50
C GLN A 24 0.97 16.38 18.35
N LEU A 25 0.23 15.40 17.81
CA LEU A 25 -0.02 14.14 18.51
C LEU A 25 1.30 13.36 18.74
N ILE A 26 2.19 13.32 17.76
CA ILE A 26 3.51 12.69 17.91
C ILE A 26 4.30 13.39 19.03
N GLU A 27 4.34 14.72 19.01
CA GLU A 27 5.02 15.51 20.05
C GLU A 27 4.43 15.26 21.44
N GLU A 28 3.10 15.27 21.59
CA GLU A 28 2.43 15.01 22.86
C GLU A 28 2.74 13.61 23.41
N MET A 29 2.66 12.60 22.54
CA MET A 29 2.89 11.20 22.91
C MET A 29 4.35 10.93 23.28
N THR A 30 5.30 11.64 22.66
CA THR A 30 6.74 11.48 22.89
C THR A 30 7.28 12.36 24.01
N LYS A 31 6.59 13.45 24.37
CA LYS A 31 6.97 14.33 25.48
C LYS A 31 6.76 13.69 26.86
N ASN A 32 5.73 12.85 27.01
CA ASN A 32 5.38 12.21 28.29
C ASN A 32 5.21 10.68 28.16
N PRO A 33 6.23 9.93 27.69
CA PRO A 33 6.08 8.52 27.34
C PRO A 33 5.69 7.66 28.56
N SER A 34 6.22 7.97 29.74
CA SER A 34 5.90 7.22 30.98
C SER A 34 4.43 7.34 31.37
N ALA A 35 3.87 8.56 31.38
CA ALA A 35 2.48 8.80 31.72
C ALA A 35 1.52 8.17 30.68
N VAL A 36 1.89 8.22 29.40
CA VAL A 36 1.14 7.55 28.33
C VAL A 36 1.14 6.03 28.55
N GLN A 37 2.30 5.43 28.83
CA GLN A 37 2.40 3.97 29.07
C GLN A 37 1.59 3.54 30.30
N GLU A 38 1.63 4.31 31.39
CA GLU A 38 0.84 4.02 32.60
C GLU A 38 -0.66 4.08 32.32
N ARG A 39 -1.12 5.11 31.59
CA ARG A 39 -2.53 5.22 31.18
C ARG A 39 -2.96 4.05 30.29
N VAL A 40 -2.16 3.72 29.27
CA VAL A 40 -2.45 2.61 28.35
C VAL A 40 -2.52 1.27 29.09
N LEU A 41 -1.59 1.01 30.01
CA LEU A 41 -1.62 -0.19 30.84
C LEU A 41 -2.87 -0.21 31.74
N GLY A 42 -3.21 0.93 32.35
CA GLY A 42 -4.45 1.09 33.12
C GLY A 42 -5.68 0.72 32.30
N GLU A 43 -5.83 1.26 31.09
CA GLU A 43 -6.96 0.95 30.19
C GLU A 43 -7.03 -0.55 29.83
N ILE A 44 -5.89 -1.19 29.53
CA ILE A 44 -5.83 -2.63 29.22
C ILE A 44 -6.26 -3.45 30.44
N LEU A 45 -5.72 -3.15 31.61
CA LEU A 45 -6.02 -3.88 32.84
C LEU A 45 -7.47 -3.68 33.26
N SER A 46 -8.00 -2.46 33.19
CA SER A 46 -9.40 -2.18 33.53
C SER A 46 -10.38 -2.90 32.60
N ARG A 47 -10.10 -2.96 31.29
CA ARG A 47 -10.96 -3.66 30.33
C ARG A 47 -10.89 -5.18 30.47
N ASN A 48 -9.72 -5.72 30.79
CA ASN A 48 -9.49 -7.16 30.88
C ASN A 48 -9.55 -7.69 32.33
N ALA A 49 -9.90 -6.87 33.32
CA ALA A 49 -9.81 -7.21 34.74
C ALA A 49 -10.59 -8.48 35.11
N GLU A 50 -11.72 -8.70 34.43
CA GLU A 50 -12.61 -9.86 34.64
C GLU A 50 -12.35 -11.00 33.64
N THR A 51 -11.31 -10.88 32.79
CA THR A 51 -10.95 -11.93 31.84
C THR A 51 -10.15 -13.03 32.52
N GLU A 52 -10.55 -14.28 32.34
CA GLU A 52 -9.83 -15.44 32.85
C GLU A 52 -8.56 -15.72 32.00
N TYR A 53 -7.39 -15.86 32.65
CA TYR A 53 -6.12 -16.21 32.01
C TYR A 53 -5.66 -17.61 32.42
N LEU A 54 -5.70 -18.56 31.48
CA LEU A 54 -5.25 -19.94 31.71
C LEU A 54 -3.77 -20.12 31.35
N ARG A 55 -3.01 -20.81 32.20
CA ARG A 55 -1.58 -21.06 32.00
C ARG A 55 -1.37 -22.24 31.04
N SER A 56 -0.75 -21.99 29.90
CA SER A 56 -0.41 -23.04 28.93
C SER A 56 0.89 -23.76 29.29
N SER A 57 0.97 -25.05 29.01
CA SER A 57 2.16 -25.91 29.16
C SER A 57 2.90 -26.17 27.84
N GLY A 58 2.47 -25.59 26.72
CA GLY A 58 2.93 -25.98 25.37
C GLY A 58 3.92 -25.03 24.68
N THR A 59 4.71 -25.59 23.75
CA THR A 59 5.53 -24.86 22.77
C THR A 59 4.88 -24.90 21.37
N SER A 60 5.16 -23.93 20.50
CA SER A 60 4.49 -23.75 19.20
C SER A 60 5.29 -24.41 18.06
N ALA A 61 4.80 -25.56 17.61
CA ALA A 61 5.44 -26.56 16.75
C ALA A 61 5.48 -26.21 15.23
N GLY A 62 6.21 -25.16 14.83
CA GLY A 62 6.45 -24.85 13.40
C GLY A 62 5.29 -24.17 12.65
N GLU A 63 4.14 -24.02 13.30
CA GLU A 63 2.97 -23.33 12.75
C GLU A 63 2.96 -21.82 13.05
N ARG A 64 2.21 -21.06 12.25
CA ARG A 64 2.05 -19.61 12.48
C ARG A 64 1.30 -19.37 13.79
N LYS A 65 1.84 -18.50 14.63
CA LYS A 65 1.19 -18.07 15.87
C LYS A 65 -0.07 -17.28 15.55
N LEU A 66 -1.18 -17.67 16.18
CA LEU A 66 -2.43 -16.93 16.14
C LEU A 66 -2.40 -15.84 17.21
N MET A 67 -2.37 -14.57 16.77
CA MET A 67 -2.44 -13.42 17.66
C MET A 67 -3.87 -12.88 17.65
N PRO A 68 -4.62 -12.99 18.75
CA PRO A 68 -5.99 -12.46 18.81
C PRO A 68 -5.97 -10.94 18.63
N THR A 69 -7.00 -10.41 17.96
CA THR A 69 -7.20 -8.97 17.73
C THR A 69 -8.67 -8.66 17.97
N ILE A 70 -8.95 -7.45 18.44
CA ILE A 70 -10.32 -6.92 18.58
C ILE A 70 -10.60 -5.86 17.52
N HIS A 71 -11.87 -5.48 17.34
CA HIS A 71 -12.27 -4.53 16.30
C HIS A 71 -11.61 -3.15 16.47
N GLU A 72 -11.55 -2.64 17.72
CA GLU A 72 -10.96 -1.33 18.07
C GLU A 72 -9.46 -1.21 17.72
N GLU A 73 -8.75 -2.34 17.61
CA GLU A 73 -7.34 -2.33 17.18
C GLU A 73 -7.18 -1.91 15.71
N LEU A 74 -8.23 -1.97 14.89
CA LEU A 74 -8.22 -1.40 13.54
C LEU A 74 -8.13 0.13 13.57
N ASP A 75 -8.83 0.78 14.50
CA ASP A 75 -8.79 2.25 14.64
C ASP A 75 -7.41 2.73 15.09
N ARG A 76 -6.77 2.02 16.02
CA ARG A 76 -5.40 2.29 16.47
C ARG A 76 -4.38 2.13 15.33
N ARG A 77 -4.54 1.11 14.48
CA ARG A 77 -3.71 0.93 13.28
C ARG A 77 -3.94 2.04 12.26
N GLN A 78 -5.18 2.43 12.03
CA GLN A 78 -5.52 3.53 11.14
C GLN A 78 -4.91 4.84 11.62
N LEU A 79 -4.96 5.12 12.93
CA LEU A 79 -4.30 6.27 13.53
C LEU A 79 -2.80 6.26 13.22
N LEU A 80 -2.10 5.13 13.45
CA LEU A 80 -0.68 5.02 13.12
C LEU A 80 -0.41 5.29 11.63
N TYR A 81 -1.19 4.72 10.71
CA TYR A 81 -1.03 4.97 9.26
C TYR A 81 -1.24 6.44 8.90
N SER A 82 -2.15 7.14 9.59
CA SER A 82 -2.42 8.56 9.35
C SER A 82 -1.23 9.48 9.68
N LEU A 83 -0.29 9.02 10.52
CA LEU A 83 0.89 9.78 10.92
C LEU A 83 2.03 9.73 9.89
N LEU A 84 2.02 8.75 8.98
CA LEU A 84 3.15 8.51 8.06
C LEU A 84 3.36 9.65 7.07
N MET A 85 2.29 10.07 6.39
CA MET A 85 2.37 11.10 5.35
C MET A 85 2.66 12.50 5.90
N PRO A 86 2.07 12.95 7.03
CA PRO A 86 2.46 14.20 7.68
C PRO A 86 3.96 14.28 8.00
N VAL A 87 4.55 13.18 8.49
CA VAL A 87 5.99 13.13 8.74
C VAL A 87 6.78 13.16 7.44
N MET A 88 6.38 12.37 6.43
CA MET A 88 7.06 12.32 5.13
C MET A 88 7.07 13.69 4.43
N ASN A 89 5.96 14.43 4.52
CA ASN A 89 5.79 15.73 3.89
C ASN A 89 6.78 16.80 4.41
N LEU A 90 7.34 16.62 5.61
CA LEU A 90 8.41 17.48 6.15
C LEU A 90 9.73 17.33 5.37
N TYR A 91 9.98 16.15 4.78
CA TYR A 91 11.25 15.81 4.14
C TYR A 91 11.13 15.73 2.62
N VAL A 92 9.97 15.32 2.11
CA VAL A 92 9.69 15.14 0.68
C VAL A 92 8.39 15.87 0.35
N PRO A 93 8.44 17.17 0.03
CA PRO A 93 7.26 17.96 -0.28
C PRO A 93 6.67 17.59 -1.64
N GLY A 94 5.36 17.85 -1.83
CA GLY A 94 4.70 17.71 -3.12
C GLY A 94 4.21 16.29 -3.45
N LEU A 95 4.27 15.36 -2.50
CA LEU A 95 3.73 14.00 -2.68
C LEU A 95 2.21 13.96 -2.85
N ASP A 96 1.51 15.02 -2.45
CA ASP A 96 0.09 15.28 -2.66
C ASP A 96 -0.27 15.59 -4.12
N LYS A 97 0.72 15.89 -4.98
CA LYS A 97 0.51 16.29 -6.38
C LYS A 97 0.51 15.12 -7.36
N GLY A 98 0.60 13.88 -6.86
CA GLY A 98 0.68 12.70 -7.69
C GLY A 98 0.17 11.45 -6.98
N LYS A 99 0.68 10.30 -7.38
CA LYS A 99 0.23 8.98 -6.97
C LYS A 99 1.37 8.13 -6.45
N GLY A 100 1.01 7.18 -5.60
CA GLY A 100 1.88 6.09 -5.19
C GLY A 100 1.60 4.82 -5.98
N LEU A 101 2.64 4.22 -6.56
CA LEU A 101 2.58 2.87 -7.09
C LEU A 101 2.99 1.89 -5.98
N TYR A 102 1.99 1.28 -5.33
CA TYR A 102 2.23 0.28 -4.29
C TYR A 102 1.76 -1.09 -4.73
N PHE A 103 2.66 -2.07 -4.66
CA PHE A 103 2.35 -3.48 -4.92
C PHE A 103 1.87 -4.15 -3.62
N LEU A 104 0.56 -4.15 -3.42
CA LEU A 104 -0.11 -4.63 -2.21
C LEU A 104 -0.86 -5.93 -2.50
N PHE A 105 -0.69 -6.94 -1.66
CA PHE A 105 -1.26 -8.27 -1.89
C PHE A 105 -1.99 -8.78 -0.66
N VAL A 106 -3.20 -9.29 -0.87
CA VAL A 106 -3.85 -10.20 0.08
C VAL A 106 -3.17 -11.58 0.07
N LYS A 107 -3.42 -12.34 1.13
CA LYS A 107 -2.98 -13.73 1.30
C LYS A 107 -4.14 -14.58 1.76
N ALA A 108 -4.02 -15.89 1.55
CA ALA A 108 -5.02 -16.87 1.95
C ALA A 108 -5.48 -16.67 3.41
N GLU A 109 -6.78 -16.82 3.59
CA GLU A 109 -7.46 -16.79 4.88
C GLU A 109 -7.93 -18.21 5.23
N THR A 110 -7.93 -18.55 6.51
CA THR A 110 -8.48 -19.81 7.01
C THR A 110 -9.50 -19.55 8.12
N LYS A 111 -10.34 -20.53 8.43
CA LYS A 111 -11.21 -20.50 9.60
C LYS A 111 -10.67 -21.48 10.64
N THR A 112 -10.66 -21.06 11.90
CA THR A 112 -10.39 -21.96 13.03
C THR A 112 -11.55 -22.94 13.19
N PRO A 113 -11.38 -24.06 13.91
CA PRO A 113 -12.49 -24.97 14.23
C PRO A 113 -13.68 -24.27 14.92
N GLY A 114 -13.43 -23.19 15.66
CA GLY A 114 -14.45 -22.34 16.29
C GLY A 114 -15.07 -21.29 15.36
N GLY A 115 -14.77 -21.31 14.06
CA GLY A 115 -15.34 -20.41 13.05
C GLY A 115 -14.68 -19.02 12.95
N LEU A 116 -13.67 -18.71 13.78
CA LEU A 116 -12.95 -17.44 13.72
C LEU A 116 -12.04 -17.37 12.49
N VAL A 117 -11.94 -16.21 11.87
CA VAL A 117 -11.05 -15.99 10.71
C VAL A 117 -9.61 -15.81 11.18
N ALA A 118 -8.70 -16.59 10.59
CA ALA A 118 -7.26 -16.47 10.77
C ALA A 118 -6.62 -16.02 9.44
N ARG A 119 -6.00 -14.85 9.45
CA ARG A 119 -5.36 -14.24 8.27
C ARG A 119 -4.23 -13.30 8.66
N PRO A 120 -3.29 -13.01 7.75
CA PRO A 120 -2.26 -11.99 8.00
C PRO A 120 -2.86 -10.61 8.27
N VAL A 121 -2.19 -9.82 9.10
CA VAL A 121 -2.66 -8.47 9.51
C VAL A 121 -2.95 -7.56 8.33
N LEU A 122 -2.11 -7.59 7.29
CA LEU A 122 -2.28 -6.77 6.09
C LEU A 122 -3.48 -7.21 5.26
N THR A 123 -3.69 -8.53 5.10
CA THR A 123 -4.91 -9.05 4.48
C THR A 123 -6.14 -8.54 5.24
N SER A 124 -6.09 -8.56 6.58
CA SER A 124 -7.18 -8.05 7.41
C SER A 124 -7.44 -6.56 7.20
N TYR A 125 -6.38 -5.76 7.07
CA TYR A 125 -6.47 -4.33 6.82
C TYR A 125 -7.03 -4.03 5.43
N TYR A 126 -6.50 -4.66 4.36
CA TYR A 126 -7.01 -4.44 3.00
C TYR A 126 -8.48 -4.86 2.87
N ASN A 127 -8.89 -5.90 3.58
CA ASN A 127 -10.28 -6.35 3.59
C ASN A 127 -11.23 -5.50 4.45
N SER A 128 -10.72 -4.57 5.26
CA SER A 128 -11.51 -3.70 6.14
C SER A 128 -12.08 -2.48 5.41
N ASP A 129 -13.11 -1.89 6.00
CA ASP A 129 -13.71 -0.66 5.50
C ASP A 129 -12.75 0.52 5.61
N HIS A 130 -11.88 0.55 6.63
CA HIS A 130 -10.80 1.54 6.75
C HIS A 130 -9.93 1.64 5.50
N PHE A 131 -9.78 0.55 4.74
CA PHE A 131 -9.07 0.56 3.46
C PHE A 131 -10.02 0.71 2.26
N LYS A 132 -11.11 -0.05 2.22
CA LYS A 132 -12.03 -0.13 1.07
C LYS A 132 -12.81 1.16 0.83
N THR A 133 -13.26 1.80 1.91
CA THR A 133 -14.10 3.02 1.89
C THR A 133 -13.35 4.21 2.48
N ARG A 134 -12.01 4.17 2.45
CA ARG A 134 -11.16 5.25 2.95
C ARG A 134 -11.57 6.60 2.35
N PRO A 135 -11.62 7.68 3.15
CA PRO A 135 -11.90 9.00 2.62
C PRO A 135 -10.82 9.43 1.64
N TYR A 136 -11.15 10.36 0.75
CA TYR A 136 -10.16 10.94 -0.14
C TYR A 136 -9.03 11.59 0.67
N ASP A 137 -7.81 11.20 0.35
CA ASP A 137 -6.59 11.74 0.95
C ASP A 137 -5.59 12.02 -0.18
N PRO A 138 -5.22 13.29 -0.42
CA PRO A 138 -4.34 13.64 -1.53
C PRO A 138 -2.96 12.98 -1.43
N TYR A 139 -2.47 12.67 -0.22
CA TYR A 139 -1.21 11.97 -0.08
C TYR A 139 -1.30 10.48 -0.39
N ASN A 140 -2.49 9.87 -0.28
CA ASN A 140 -2.70 8.42 -0.38
C ASN A 140 -3.56 8.02 -1.59
N VAL A 141 -3.30 8.67 -2.73
CA VAL A 141 -3.85 8.28 -4.02
C VAL A 141 -2.96 7.19 -4.64
N TYR A 142 -3.48 5.98 -4.78
CA TYR A 142 -2.75 4.86 -5.39
C TYR A 142 -3.08 4.69 -6.86
N THR A 143 -2.14 4.11 -7.62
CA THR A 143 -2.40 3.66 -8.99
C THR A 143 -3.24 2.38 -9.03
N SER A 144 -3.03 1.50 -8.06
CA SER A 144 -3.67 0.19 -7.97
C SER A 144 -5.12 0.29 -7.50
N PRO A 145 -6.11 -0.24 -8.25
CA PRO A 145 -7.50 -0.30 -7.80
C PRO A 145 -7.65 -1.31 -6.66
N ASN A 146 -8.65 -1.09 -5.79
CA ASN A 146 -8.93 -2.01 -4.67
C ASN A 146 -9.20 -3.44 -5.19
N ALA A 147 -9.87 -3.60 -6.33
CA ALA A 147 -10.12 -4.91 -6.94
C ALA A 147 -8.83 -5.69 -7.23
N ALA A 148 -7.80 -5.03 -7.77
CA ALA A 148 -6.52 -5.67 -8.04
C ALA A 148 -5.78 -6.07 -6.75
N ILE A 149 -5.85 -5.25 -5.71
CA ILE A 149 -5.21 -5.51 -4.40
C ILE A 149 -5.89 -6.69 -3.68
N LEU A 150 -7.21 -6.78 -3.81
CA LEU A 150 -8.04 -7.77 -3.14
C LEU A 150 -8.15 -9.10 -3.90
N CYS A 151 -7.65 -9.16 -5.13
CA CYS A 151 -7.64 -10.38 -5.92
C CYS A 151 -6.77 -11.46 -5.24
N PRO A 152 -7.31 -12.66 -4.95
CA PRO A 152 -6.56 -13.71 -4.28
C PRO A 152 -5.51 -14.36 -5.19
N ASP A 153 -5.70 -14.29 -6.51
CA ASP A 153 -4.72 -14.75 -7.49
C ASP A 153 -3.56 -13.75 -7.57
N SER A 154 -2.39 -14.18 -7.10
CA SER A 154 -1.21 -13.32 -7.05
C SER A 154 -0.68 -12.93 -8.43
N PHE A 155 -0.91 -13.74 -9.48
CA PHE A 155 -0.52 -13.39 -10.84
C PHE A 155 -1.42 -12.28 -11.37
N GLN A 156 -2.74 -12.46 -11.26
CA GLN A 156 -3.71 -11.47 -11.75
C GLN A 156 -3.60 -10.15 -11.00
N SER A 157 -3.47 -10.21 -9.68
CA SER A 157 -3.21 -9.05 -8.82
C SER A 157 -1.95 -8.29 -9.24
N MET A 158 -0.82 -8.99 -9.40
CA MET A 158 0.44 -8.37 -9.81
C MET A 158 0.35 -7.74 -11.21
N TYR A 159 -0.25 -8.46 -12.15
CA TYR A 159 -0.39 -8.01 -13.54
C TYR A 159 -1.23 -6.73 -13.62
N ALA A 160 -2.40 -6.70 -12.98
CA ALA A 160 -3.28 -5.55 -12.97
C ALA A 160 -2.64 -4.33 -12.28
N GLN A 161 -1.99 -4.53 -11.13
CA GLN A 161 -1.29 -3.44 -10.43
C GLN A 161 -0.14 -2.86 -11.25
N MET A 162 0.64 -3.72 -11.92
CA MET A 162 1.72 -3.30 -12.82
C MET A 162 1.17 -2.50 -14.01
N LEU A 163 0.11 -3.00 -14.65
CA LEU A 163 -0.54 -2.35 -15.79
C LEU A 163 -1.08 -0.96 -15.43
N CYS A 164 -1.81 -0.84 -14.31
CA CYS A 164 -2.27 0.46 -13.80
C CYS A 164 -1.11 1.41 -13.47
N GLY A 165 -0.01 0.88 -12.92
CA GLY A 165 1.20 1.66 -12.64
C GLY A 165 1.84 2.23 -13.90
N LEU A 166 1.96 1.43 -14.96
CA LEU A 166 2.50 1.85 -16.25
C LEU A 166 1.63 2.91 -16.93
N LEU A 167 0.31 2.71 -16.95
CA LEU A 167 -0.65 3.67 -17.50
C LEU A 167 -0.60 5.02 -16.77
N ALA A 168 -0.37 5.01 -15.45
CA ALA A 168 -0.29 6.21 -14.65
C ALA A 168 1.14 6.74 -14.45
N ARG A 169 2.15 6.26 -15.20
CA ARG A 169 3.58 6.49 -14.90
C ARG A 169 3.97 7.94 -14.67
N HIS A 170 3.39 8.88 -15.42
CA HIS A 170 3.69 10.31 -15.28
C HIS A 170 3.17 10.93 -13.97
N GLN A 171 2.23 10.27 -13.30
CA GLN A 171 1.68 10.70 -12.02
C GLN A 171 2.40 10.03 -10.84
N VAL A 172 3.25 9.03 -11.08
CA VAL A 172 3.89 8.25 -10.01
C VAL A 172 5.05 9.02 -9.39
N LEU A 173 4.90 9.40 -8.12
CA LEU A 173 5.94 10.11 -7.34
C LEU A 173 6.69 9.19 -6.38
N ARG A 174 6.10 8.04 -6.05
CA ARG A 174 6.67 7.06 -5.13
C ARG A 174 6.31 5.65 -5.56
N VAL A 175 7.26 4.72 -5.41
CA VAL A 175 7.05 3.30 -5.69
C VAL A 175 7.40 2.45 -4.48
N GLY A 176 6.53 1.52 -4.13
CA GLY A 176 6.70 0.77 -2.90
C GLY A 176 6.03 -0.59 -2.85
N ALA A 177 6.40 -1.31 -1.80
CA ALA A 177 5.76 -2.52 -1.31
C ALA A 177 6.06 -2.61 0.19
N VAL A 178 5.29 -3.37 0.95
CA VAL A 178 5.54 -3.48 2.40
C VAL A 178 6.97 -3.95 2.71
N PHE A 179 7.49 -4.89 1.92
CA PHE A 179 8.86 -5.38 2.04
C PHE A 179 9.61 -5.18 0.74
N ALA A 180 10.92 -4.91 0.82
CA ALA A 180 11.78 -4.79 -0.36
C ALA A 180 11.72 -6.02 -1.29
N SER A 181 11.58 -7.22 -0.71
CA SER A 181 11.41 -8.47 -1.47
C SER A 181 10.14 -8.47 -2.35
N GLY A 182 9.07 -7.81 -1.90
CA GLY A 182 7.85 -7.62 -2.69
C GLY A 182 8.08 -6.74 -3.91
N LEU A 183 8.80 -5.63 -3.73
CA LEU A 183 9.14 -4.73 -4.82
C LEU A 183 10.10 -5.40 -5.83
N LEU A 184 11.11 -6.12 -5.35
CA LEU A 184 12.02 -6.89 -6.22
C LEU A 184 11.25 -7.94 -7.05
N ARG A 185 10.23 -8.56 -6.48
CA ARG A 185 9.35 -9.48 -7.22
C ARG A 185 8.52 -8.77 -8.27
N ALA A 186 8.04 -7.56 -8.00
CA ALA A 186 7.33 -6.75 -8.99
C ALA A 186 8.25 -6.32 -10.15
N ILE A 187 9.48 -5.88 -9.83
CA ILE A 187 10.50 -5.56 -10.85
C ILE A 187 10.81 -6.81 -11.69
N ARG A 188 11.02 -7.96 -11.05
CA ARG A 188 11.22 -9.23 -11.76
C ARG A 188 10.02 -9.63 -12.60
N PHE A 189 8.80 -9.33 -12.15
CA PHE A 189 7.58 -9.58 -12.91
C PHE A 189 7.55 -8.73 -14.19
N LEU A 190 7.89 -7.44 -14.10
CA LEU A 190 7.98 -6.56 -15.27
C LEU A 190 9.02 -7.09 -16.26
N GLN A 191 10.23 -7.47 -15.79
CA GLN A 191 11.28 -8.05 -16.63
C GLN A 191 10.81 -9.27 -17.44
N LEU A 192 9.91 -10.08 -16.89
CA LEU A 192 9.44 -11.32 -17.52
C LEU A 192 8.16 -11.15 -18.36
N ASN A 193 7.36 -10.12 -18.10
CA ASN A 193 6.01 -10.00 -18.67
C ASN A 193 5.80 -8.67 -19.43
N TRP A 194 6.82 -7.82 -19.55
CA TRP A 194 6.71 -6.55 -20.30
C TRP A 194 6.21 -6.73 -21.75
N PRO A 195 6.51 -7.81 -22.51
CA PRO A 195 5.99 -7.92 -23.88
C PRO A 195 4.46 -8.02 -23.92
N GLN A 196 3.87 -8.77 -22.98
CA GLN A 196 2.43 -8.87 -22.85
C GLN A 196 1.81 -7.58 -22.32
N LEU A 197 2.43 -6.94 -21.34
CA LEU A 197 1.96 -5.64 -20.83
C LEU A 197 1.97 -4.57 -21.92
N ALA A 198 3.03 -4.48 -22.72
CA ALA A 198 3.12 -3.55 -23.83
C ALA A 198 2.10 -3.86 -24.94
N HIS A 199 1.84 -5.14 -25.21
CA HIS A 199 0.79 -5.56 -26.15
C HIS A 199 -0.61 -5.11 -25.69
N ASP A 200 -0.93 -5.34 -24.41
CA ASP A 200 -2.21 -4.94 -23.82
C ASP A 200 -2.40 -3.42 -23.88
N ILE A 201 -1.35 -2.65 -23.54
CA ILE A 201 -1.36 -1.18 -23.62
C ILE A 201 -1.53 -0.72 -25.07
N ARG A 202 -0.80 -1.31 -26.02
CA ARG A 202 -0.88 -0.92 -27.43
C ARG A 202 -2.28 -1.09 -28.00
N ASN A 203 -2.92 -2.22 -27.69
CA ASN A 203 -4.21 -2.58 -28.27
C ASN A 203 -5.40 -2.11 -27.42
N GLY A 204 -5.17 -1.69 -26.18
CA GLY A 204 -6.23 -1.38 -25.24
C GLY A 204 -7.05 -2.62 -24.83
N THR A 205 -6.45 -3.81 -24.89
CA THR A 205 -7.12 -5.09 -24.60
C THR A 205 -6.45 -5.79 -23.44
N LEU A 206 -7.22 -6.31 -22.50
CA LEU A 206 -6.67 -7.01 -21.33
C LEU A 206 -6.31 -8.46 -21.67
N ASN A 207 -5.16 -8.92 -21.18
CA ASN A 207 -4.70 -10.29 -21.32
C ASN A 207 -5.78 -11.30 -20.85
N PRO A 208 -6.13 -12.32 -21.66
CA PRO A 208 -7.18 -13.28 -21.33
C PRO A 208 -6.84 -14.19 -20.14
N ARG A 209 -5.58 -14.19 -19.67
CA ARG A 209 -5.20 -14.84 -18.41
C ARG A 209 -5.77 -14.14 -17.17
N ILE A 210 -6.24 -12.91 -17.31
CA ILE A 210 -6.95 -12.18 -16.27
C ILE A 210 -8.43 -12.57 -16.36
N THR A 211 -8.85 -13.44 -15.46
CA THR A 211 -10.20 -14.02 -15.42
C THR A 211 -11.07 -13.44 -14.28
N ASP A 212 -10.46 -12.73 -13.34
CA ASP A 212 -11.17 -12.07 -12.25
C ASP A 212 -12.06 -10.94 -12.79
N LEU A 213 -13.37 -11.09 -12.64
CA LEU A 213 -14.36 -10.15 -13.18
C LEU A 213 -14.20 -8.75 -12.58
N SER A 214 -13.85 -8.63 -11.30
CA SER A 214 -13.70 -7.31 -10.65
C SER A 214 -12.49 -6.56 -11.21
N ILE A 215 -11.41 -7.28 -11.54
CA ILE A 215 -10.28 -6.69 -12.26
C ILE A 215 -10.68 -6.31 -13.69
N GLN A 216 -11.37 -7.20 -14.41
CA GLN A 216 -11.80 -6.93 -15.79
C GLN A 216 -12.65 -5.65 -15.89
N ASP A 217 -13.64 -5.51 -15.00
CA ASP A 217 -14.51 -4.32 -14.93
C ASP A 217 -13.69 -3.05 -14.68
N CYS A 218 -12.79 -3.07 -13.68
CA CYS A 218 -11.92 -1.92 -13.39
C CYS A 218 -11.00 -1.58 -14.58
N MET A 219 -10.46 -2.59 -15.25
CA MET A 219 -9.54 -2.39 -16.37
C MET A 219 -10.26 -1.88 -17.63
N HIS A 220 -11.53 -2.23 -17.84
CA HIS A 220 -12.32 -1.73 -18.96
C HIS A 220 -12.48 -0.20 -18.93
N GLU A 221 -12.53 0.42 -17.75
CA GLU A 221 -12.62 1.87 -17.60
C GLU A 221 -11.28 2.59 -17.81
N VAL A 222 -10.17 1.91 -17.46
CA VAL A 222 -8.83 2.51 -17.37
C VAL A 222 -7.98 2.24 -18.62
N LEU A 223 -8.08 1.05 -19.20
CA LEU A 223 -7.23 0.59 -20.30
C LEU A 223 -7.73 1.17 -21.63
N LYS A 224 -6.89 1.95 -22.28
CA LYS A 224 -7.11 2.50 -23.62
C LYS A 224 -5.88 2.21 -24.47
N ALA A 225 -6.07 2.09 -25.79
CA ALA A 225 -4.98 1.89 -26.72
C ALA A 225 -4.01 3.08 -26.67
N ASP A 226 -2.75 2.82 -26.32
CA ASP A 226 -1.68 3.81 -26.25
C ASP A 226 -0.38 3.22 -26.87
N PRO A 227 -0.25 3.29 -28.21
CA PRO A 227 0.93 2.76 -28.90
C PRO A 227 2.23 3.45 -28.47
N ASP A 228 2.20 4.76 -28.19
CA ASP A 228 3.38 5.54 -27.82
C ASP A 228 3.94 5.08 -26.46
N LEU A 229 3.06 4.83 -25.48
CA LEU A 229 3.44 4.26 -24.20
C LEU A 229 3.99 2.83 -24.37
N ALA A 230 3.36 2.02 -25.21
CA ALA A 230 3.84 0.66 -25.48
C ALA A 230 5.23 0.65 -26.11
N ASP A 231 5.49 1.51 -27.10
CA ASP A 231 6.81 1.65 -27.74
C ASP A 231 7.87 2.15 -26.76
N PHE A 232 7.52 3.09 -25.88
CA PHE A 232 8.39 3.52 -24.79
C PHE A 232 8.76 2.36 -23.86
N ILE A 233 7.77 1.56 -23.42
CA ILE A 233 8.01 0.41 -22.53
C ILE A 233 8.89 -0.64 -23.21
N CYS A 234 8.62 -0.98 -24.47
CA CYS A 234 9.44 -1.91 -25.24
C CYS A 234 10.90 -1.44 -25.29
N LYS A 235 11.12 -0.18 -25.68
CA LYS A 235 12.46 0.39 -25.80
C LYS A 235 13.23 0.36 -24.48
N GLU A 236 12.60 0.78 -23.38
CA GLU A 236 13.25 0.81 -22.07
C GLU A 236 13.55 -0.61 -21.53
N CYS A 237 12.62 -1.55 -21.71
CA CYS A 237 12.77 -2.92 -21.21
C CYS A 237 13.71 -3.80 -22.07
N GLU A 238 13.87 -3.49 -23.35
CA GLU A 238 14.83 -4.16 -24.25
C GLU A 238 16.26 -3.63 -24.09
N ALA A 239 16.42 -2.31 -23.97
CA ALA A 239 17.73 -1.67 -23.92
C ALA A 239 18.48 -1.95 -22.61
N PHE A 240 17.74 -2.11 -21.51
CA PHE A 240 18.33 -2.34 -20.20
C PHE A 240 17.67 -3.58 -19.59
N GLY A 241 18.43 -4.68 -19.46
CA GLY A 241 18.04 -5.83 -18.63
C GLY A 241 17.78 -5.47 -17.15
N PHE A 242 17.89 -4.19 -16.80
CA PHE A 242 17.55 -3.55 -15.55
C PHE A 242 16.50 -2.46 -15.84
N VAL A 243 15.32 -2.55 -15.21
CA VAL A 243 14.31 -1.48 -15.24
C VAL A 243 14.98 -0.21 -14.70
N SER A 244 15.32 0.72 -15.58
CA SER A 244 16.10 1.89 -15.21
C SER A 244 15.28 2.81 -14.28
N VAL A 245 16.00 3.56 -13.47
CA VAL A 245 15.52 4.60 -12.57
C VAL A 245 14.68 5.69 -13.29
N GLN A 246 14.62 5.70 -14.63
CA GLN A 246 13.78 6.63 -15.39
C GLN A 246 12.28 6.32 -15.34
N ILE A 247 11.87 5.14 -14.85
CA ILE A 247 10.46 4.80 -14.63
C ILE A 247 10.03 5.06 -13.16
N MET A 248 10.95 5.13 -12.21
CA MET A 248 10.63 4.99 -10.78
C MET A 248 11.19 6.14 -9.94
N CYS A 249 10.31 7.01 -9.46
CA CYS A 249 10.61 7.97 -8.40
C CYS A 249 10.66 7.28 -7.02
N THR A 250 11.23 7.97 -6.03
CA THR A 250 11.37 7.67 -4.58
C THR A 250 10.82 6.32 -4.11
N PHE A 251 11.70 5.46 -3.57
CA PHE A 251 11.31 4.14 -3.06
C PHE A 251 10.77 4.18 -1.63
N ASP A 252 9.64 3.50 -1.40
CA ASP A 252 9.04 3.30 -0.08
C ASP A 252 8.92 1.79 0.23
N VAL A 253 9.95 1.26 0.89
CA VAL A 253 10.08 -0.16 1.23
C VAL A 253 10.82 -0.35 2.55
N VAL A 254 10.43 -1.37 3.32
CA VAL A 254 11.18 -1.76 4.52
C VAL A 254 12.47 -2.50 4.10
N VAL A 255 13.63 -1.95 4.52
CA VAL A 255 14.99 -2.49 4.27
C VAL A 255 15.80 -2.73 5.55
N THR A 256 15.23 -2.46 6.72
CA THR A 256 15.89 -2.71 8.01
C THR A 256 15.98 -4.21 8.28
N LYS A 257 17.15 -4.69 8.71
CA LYS A 257 17.29 -6.05 9.23
C LYS A 257 16.60 -6.14 10.59
N ASN A 258 15.73 -7.14 10.77
CA ASN A 258 15.30 -7.58 12.10
C ASN A 258 16.40 -8.41 12.76
#